data_AF-A0A970TYV0-F1
#
_entry.id   AF-A0A970TYV0-F1
#
_cell.length_a   1.000
_cell.length_b   1.000
_cell.length_c   1.000
_cell.angle_alpha   90.00
_cell.angle_beta   90.00
_cell.angle_gamma   90.00
#
_symmetry.space_group_name_H-M   'P 1'
#
loop_
_entity.id
_entity.type
_entity.pdbx_description
1 polymer ?
#
loop_
_entity_poly.entity_id
_entity_poly.type
_entity_poly.pdbx_seq_one_letter_code
_entity_poly.pdbx_strand_id
1 'polypeptide(L)'
;MGLGKEQKLGAILVEQGWIHEEQVTEALELRKLRPKRLGELLLDLGYMEEEHLLRALGIQFGLEYDPKLREHVESSLTTKVPISFIREYQMVPYKKNGDTYLVALNDPLNLLPLDDLRLLLDGPVKPVLCNREDIQFIIDTYFEQQSENAGELIDNIVLGGEEEGKVHSLDHAESERDLLDLANEALIIKLINLIISGTVKEPVYDIHL
;
A
#
# COMPACT_ATOMS: atom_id res chain seq x y z
N MET A 1 8.75 24.91 8.13
CA MET A 1 7.50 24.82 8.94
C MET A 1 7.44 23.61 9.89
N GLY A 2 8.47 22.74 9.99
CA GLY A 2 8.41 21.50 10.80
C GLY A 2 8.64 21.62 12.32
N LEU A 3 9.34 22.67 12.77
CA LEU A 3 9.81 22.80 14.17
C LEU A 3 8.68 22.72 15.21
N GLY A 4 7.51 23.30 14.92
CA GLY A 4 6.38 23.29 15.86
C GLY A 4 5.68 21.94 15.99
N LYS A 5 5.74 21.07 14.97
CA LYS A 5 5.17 19.71 15.05
C LYS A 5 6.09 18.80 15.86
N GLU A 6 7.39 18.93 15.71
CA GLU A 6 8.36 18.09 16.42
C GLU A 6 8.47 18.48 17.90
N GLN A 7 8.38 19.77 18.24
CA GLN A 7 8.27 20.22 19.63
C GLN A 7 7.04 19.63 20.31
N LYS A 8 5.91 19.55 19.60
CA LYS A 8 4.71 18.88 20.11
C LYS A 8 4.93 17.38 20.32
N LEU A 9 5.58 16.70 19.39
CA LEU A 9 5.90 15.27 19.54
C LEU A 9 6.77 15.01 20.76
N GLY A 10 7.87 15.77 20.91
CA GLY A 10 8.76 15.65 22.06
C GLY A 10 8.05 15.92 23.39
N ALA A 11 7.20 16.95 23.44
CA ALA A 11 6.40 17.25 24.63
C ALA A 11 5.43 16.11 24.99
N ILE A 12 4.73 15.54 23.99
CA ILE A 12 3.83 14.40 24.20
C ILE A 12 4.60 13.19 24.74
N LEU A 13 5.76 12.86 24.15
CA LEU A 13 6.57 11.72 24.58
C LEU A 13 7.06 11.87 26.04
N VAL A 14 7.43 13.10 26.45
CA VAL A 14 7.82 13.41 27.84
C VAL A 14 6.63 13.38 28.79
N GLU A 15 5.49 13.94 28.38
CA GLU A 15 4.25 13.95 29.19
C GLU A 15 3.73 12.53 29.45
N GLN A 16 3.85 11.63 28.48
CA GLN A 16 3.52 10.21 28.64
C GLN A 16 4.57 9.43 29.46
N GLY A 17 5.71 10.03 29.76
CA GLY A 17 6.79 9.41 30.55
C GLY A 17 7.59 8.35 29.79
N TRP A 18 7.51 8.31 28.46
CA TRP A 18 8.27 7.35 27.65
C TRP A 18 9.72 7.76 27.44
N ILE A 19 10.00 9.07 27.47
CA ILE A 19 11.36 9.63 27.39
C ILE A 19 11.51 10.83 28.33
N HIS A 20 12.75 11.23 28.58
CA HIS A 20 13.12 12.42 29.34
C HIS A 20 13.40 13.63 28.41
N GLU A 21 13.24 14.85 28.94
CA GLU A 21 13.49 16.09 28.18
C GLU A 21 14.94 16.19 27.68
N GLU A 22 15.89 15.64 28.44
CA GLU A 22 17.30 15.54 28.07
C GLU A 22 17.51 14.71 26.79
N GLN A 23 16.77 13.60 26.65
CA GLN A 23 16.83 12.73 25.48
C GLN A 23 16.25 13.41 24.23
N VAL A 24 15.20 14.21 24.38
CA VAL A 24 14.65 15.04 23.29
C VAL A 24 15.69 16.07 22.85
N THR A 25 16.36 16.71 23.80
CA THR A 25 17.38 17.72 23.52
C THR A 25 18.57 17.10 22.77
N GLU A 26 19.05 15.94 23.22
CA GLU A 26 20.13 15.20 22.56
C GLU A 26 19.76 14.82 21.12
N ALA A 27 18.55 14.30 20.89
CA ALA A 27 18.08 13.97 19.55
C ALA A 27 17.97 15.20 18.65
N LEU A 28 17.54 16.36 19.17
CA LEU A 28 17.48 17.62 18.43
C LEU A 28 18.87 18.16 18.06
N GLU A 29 19.88 17.98 18.93
CA GLU A 29 21.27 18.33 18.62
C GLU A 29 21.86 17.38 17.58
N LEU A 30 21.63 16.07 17.71
CA LEU A 30 22.08 15.08 16.72
C LEU A 30 21.49 15.36 15.34
N ARG A 31 20.26 15.88 15.28
CA ARG A 31 19.62 16.26 14.03
C ARG A 31 20.37 17.32 13.23
N LYS A 32 21.10 18.22 13.89
CA LYS A 32 21.94 19.24 13.22
C LYS A 32 23.06 18.58 12.40
N LEU A 33 23.50 17.40 12.83
CA LEU A 33 24.52 16.59 12.15
C LEU A 33 23.89 15.56 11.20
N ARG A 34 22.72 15.01 11.55
CA ARG A 34 22.00 13.99 10.79
C ARG A 34 20.56 14.46 10.52
N PRO A 35 20.23 14.95 9.32
CA PRO A 35 18.89 15.47 9.02
C PRO A 35 17.87 14.31 8.91
N LYS A 36 17.35 13.86 10.05
CA LYS A 36 16.25 12.88 10.20
C LYS A 36 15.13 13.48 11.04
N ARG A 37 13.96 12.83 11.04
CA ARG A 37 12.83 13.25 11.90
C ARG A 37 13.16 12.96 13.37
N LEU A 38 12.63 13.78 14.28
CA LEU A 38 12.87 13.60 15.72
C LEU A 38 12.53 12.18 16.22
N GLY A 39 11.36 11.64 15.82
CA GLY A 39 10.96 10.29 16.20
C GLY A 39 11.91 9.20 15.71
N GLU A 40 12.41 9.31 14.48
CA GLU A 40 13.40 8.36 13.94
C GLU A 40 14.72 8.41 14.69
N LEU A 41 15.18 9.61 15.07
CA LEU A 41 16.40 9.77 15.86
C LEU A 41 16.25 9.17 17.26
N LEU A 42 15.11 9.37 17.90
CA LEU A 42 14.81 8.81 19.22
C LEU A 42 14.73 7.26 19.19
N LEU A 43 14.22 6.68 18.10
CA LEU A 43 14.26 5.24 17.85
C LEU A 43 15.70 4.74 17.60
N ASP A 44 16.45 5.42 16.71
CA ASP A 44 17.84 5.07 16.39
C ASP A 44 18.76 5.10 17.63
N LEU A 45 18.49 6.02 18.56
CA LEU A 45 19.21 6.15 19.84
C LEU A 45 18.75 5.12 20.90
N GLY A 46 17.70 4.36 20.63
CA GLY A 46 17.15 3.37 21.56
C GLY A 46 16.47 3.98 22.78
N TYR A 47 16.05 5.24 22.73
CA TYR A 47 15.36 5.89 23.85
C TYR A 47 13.90 5.50 23.96
N MET A 48 13.31 4.97 22.88
CA MET A 48 11.93 4.51 22.86
C MET A 48 11.74 3.41 21.82
N GLU A 49 10.60 2.73 21.89
CA GLU A 49 10.16 1.72 20.93
C GLU A 49 9.20 2.33 19.89
N GLU A 50 8.99 1.64 18.76
CA GLU A 50 8.08 2.10 17.69
C GLU A 50 6.66 2.34 18.22
N GLU A 51 6.20 1.49 19.14
CA GLU A 51 4.89 1.64 19.77
C GLU A 51 4.71 3.01 20.46
N HIS A 52 5.73 3.48 21.19
CA HIS A 52 5.69 4.79 21.85
C HIS A 52 5.58 5.92 20.81
N LEU A 53 6.31 5.80 19.69
CA LEU A 53 6.23 6.77 18.61
C LEU A 53 4.83 6.82 18.00
N LEU A 54 4.26 5.66 17.64
CA LEU A 54 2.96 5.58 16.98
C LEU A 54 1.84 6.08 17.90
N ARG A 55 1.88 5.76 19.19
CA ARG A 55 0.92 6.30 20.17
C ARG A 55 1.05 7.82 20.31
N ALA A 56 2.28 8.35 20.39
CA ALA A 56 2.51 9.80 20.48
C ALA A 56 2.01 10.54 19.23
N LEU A 57 2.28 9.98 18.05
CA LEU A 57 1.77 10.47 16.78
C LEU A 57 0.23 10.40 16.74
N GLY A 58 -0.37 9.31 17.25
CA GLY A 58 -1.81 9.18 17.40
C GLY A 58 -2.42 10.31 18.22
N ILE A 59 -1.83 10.61 19.39
CA ILE A 59 -2.24 11.74 20.24
C ILE A 59 -2.08 13.08 19.50
N GLN A 60 -0.95 13.27 18.82
CA GLN A 60 -0.64 14.52 18.14
C GLN A 60 -1.61 14.83 16.99
N PHE A 61 -2.00 13.82 16.22
CA PHE A 61 -2.81 13.96 15.01
C PHE A 61 -4.28 13.56 15.21
N GLY A 62 -4.66 13.07 16.39
CA GLY A 62 -6.01 12.59 16.68
C GLY A 62 -6.34 11.28 15.96
N LEU A 63 -5.35 10.42 15.77
CA LEU A 63 -5.50 9.12 15.10
C LEU A 63 -5.49 7.98 16.12
N GLU A 64 -6.23 6.92 15.81
CA GLU A 64 -6.19 5.68 16.57
C GLU A 64 -4.91 4.90 16.24
N TYR A 65 -4.45 4.09 17.20
CA TYR A 65 -3.34 3.15 17.02
C TYR A 65 -3.87 1.72 17.22
N ASP A 66 -3.63 0.86 16.23
CA ASP A 66 -3.99 -0.57 16.28
C ASP A 66 -2.71 -1.43 16.19
N PRO A 67 -2.22 -1.98 17.32
CA PRO A 67 -1.04 -2.85 17.34
C PRO A 67 -1.33 -4.27 16.80
N LYS A 68 -2.61 -4.61 16.56
CA LYS A 68 -3.06 -5.97 16.21
C LYS A 68 -3.59 -6.02 14.79
N LEU A 69 -2.99 -5.25 13.88
CA LEU A 69 -3.41 -5.16 12.49
C LEU A 69 -3.65 -6.55 11.87
N ARG A 70 -2.70 -7.47 12.02
CA ARG A 70 -2.77 -8.83 11.43
C ARG A 70 -3.98 -9.65 11.86
N GLU A 71 -4.48 -9.44 13.08
CA GLU A 71 -5.66 -10.15 13.62
C GLU A 71 -6.98 -9.62 13.03
N HIS A 72 -6.97 -8.39 12.51
CA HIS A 72 -8.16 -7.68 12.06
C HIS A 72 -8.29 -7.58 10.54
N VAL A 73 -7.34 -8.10 9.77
CA VAL A 73 -7.32 -7.99 8.30
C VAL A 73 -8.40 -8.84 7.65
N GLU A 74 -9.24 -8.18 6.85
CA GLU A 74 -10.21 -8.76 5.94
C GLU A 74 -9.64 -8.79 4.52
N SER A 75 -9.15 -9.94 4.07
CA SER A 75 -8.48 -10.09 2.76
C SER A 75 -9.30 -9.58 1.57
N SER A 76 -10.64 -9.66 1.65
CA SER A 76 -11.56 -9.20 0.60
C SER A 76 -11.54 -7.69 0.37
N LEU A 77 -11.07 -6.89 1.33
CA LEU A 77 -10.92 -5.44 1.19
C LEU A 77 -9.62 -5.08 0.50
N THR A 78 -8.53 -5.77 0.84
CA THR A 78 -7.22 -5.59 0.22
C THR A 78 -7.27 -5.85 -1.29
N THR A 79 -8.07 -6.85 -1.73
CA THR A 79 -8.24 -7.17 -3.16
C THR A 79 -8.91 -6.07 -3.99
N LYS A 80 -9.63 -5.13 -3.36
CA LYS A 80 -10.32 -4.03 -4.06
C LYS A 80 -9.38 -2.91 -4.49
N VAL A 81 -8.16 -2.89 -3.97
CA VAL A 81 -7.19 -1.82 -4.21
C VAL A 81 -6.03 -2.38 -5.04
N PRO A 82 -5.58 -1.65 -6.08
CA PRO A 82 -4.43 -2.07 -6.87
C PRO A 82 -3.19 -2.27 -5.98
N ILE A 83 -2.47 -3.38 -6.19
CA ILE A 83 -1.23 -3.68 -5.45
C ILE A 83 -0.19 -2.55 -5.58
N SER A 84 -0.13 -1.91 -6.75
CA SER A 84 0.77 -0.78 -7.01
C SER A 84 0.49 0.38 -6.06
N PHE A 85 -0.80 0.73 -5.86
CA PHE A 85 -1.23 1.76 -4.93
C PHE A 85 -0.83 1.40 -3.49
N ILE A 86 -1.10 0.16 -3.06
CA ILE A 86 -0.76 -0.31 -1.72
C ILE A 86 0.76 -0.23 -1.47
N ARG A 87 1.58 -0.65 -2.45
CA ARG A 87 3.05 -0.62 -2.34
C ARG A 87 3.63 0.78 -2.35
N GLU A 88 3.11 1.65 -3.21
CA GLU A 88 3.61 3.02 -3.36
C GLU A 88 3.33 3.85 -2.10
N TYR A 89 2.11 3.75 -1.57
CA TYR A 89 1.68 4.57 -0.45
C TYR A 89 1.79 3.90 0.92
N GLN A 90 2.10 2.59 0.95
CA GLN A 90 2.12 1.77 2.17
C GLN A 90 0.82 1.92 2.98
N MET A 91 -0.31 1.93 2.27
CA MET A 91 -1.66 2.04 2.84
C MET A 91 -2.44 0.78 2.56
N VAL A 92 -2.95 0.16 3.63
CA VAL A 92 -3.67 -1.11 3.53
C VAL A 92 -5.06 -0.98 4.13
N PRO A 93 -6.15 -1.04 3.34
CA PRO A 93 -7.49 -1.19 3.91
C PRO A 93 -7.59 -2.58 4.51
N TYR A 94 -7.89 -2.66 5.80
CA TYR A 94 -7.84 -3.93 6.52
C TYR A 94 -9.16 -4.33 7.16
N LYS A 95 -10.08 -3.40 7.42
CA LYS A 95 -11.34 -3.72 8.09
C LYS A 95 -12.45 -2.77 7.67
N LYS A 96 -13.70 -3.24 7.60
CA LYS A 96 -14.87 -2.37 7.44
C LYS A 96 -15.66 -2.29 8.75
N ASN A 97 -15.82 -1.09 9.29
CA ASN A 97 -16.65 -0.83 10.47
C ASN A 97 -17.91 -0.06 10.06
N GLY A 98 -19.03 -0.77 9.96
CA GLY A 98 -20.27 -0.21 9.42
C GLY A 98 -20.07 0.17 7.96
N ASP A 99 -20.11 1.47 7.66
CA ASP A 99 -19.90 1.98 6.30
C ASP A 99 -18.49 2.55 6.07
N THR A 100 -17.64 2.59 7.10
CA THR A 100 -16.30 3.19 7.03
C THR A 100 -15.22 2.13 6.92
N TYR A 101 -14.30 2.30 5.97
CA TYR A 101 -13.12 1.46 5.81
C TYR A 101 -11.99 1.95 6.71
N LEU A 102 -11.44 1.08 7.55
CA LEU A 102 -10.24 1.35 8.31
C LEU A 102 -9.01 1.07 7.44
N VAL A 103 -8.11 2.05 7.39
CA VAL A 103 -6.92 2.03 6.56
C VAL A 103 -5.71 2.11 7.46
N ALA A 104 -4.85 1.10 7.40
CA ALA A 104 -3.59 1.06 8.13
C ALA A 104 -2.55 1.92 7.42
N LEU A 105 -1.85 2.76 8.20
CA LEU A 105 -0.69 3.54 7.77
C LEU A 105 0.34 3.62 8.91
N ASN A 106 1.59 3.89 8.57
CA ASN A 106 2.65 4.11 9.57
C ASN A 106 3.03 5.60 9.74
N ASP A 107 2.85 6.43 8.69
CA ASP A 107 3.20 7.86 8.72
C ASP A 107 1.96 8.77 8.66
N PRO A 108 1.57 9.44 9.77
CA PRO A 108 0.40 10.32 9.81
C PRO A 108 0.55 11.60 8.97
N LEU A 109 1.74 11.88 8.43
CA LEU A 109 1.95 13.01 7.54
C LEU A 109 1.61 12.68 6.08
N ASN A 110 1.57 11.40 5.73
CA ASN A 110 1.27 10.95 4.38
C ASN A 110 -0.22 10.60 4.25
N LEU A 111 -1.10 11.60 4.30
CA LEU A 111 -2.55 11.41 4.19
C LEU A 111 -3.12 11.75 2.81
N LEU A 112 -2.30 12.31 1.91
CA LEU A 112 -2.75 12.72 0.57
C LEU A 112 -3.43 11.58 -0.22
N PRO A 113 -2.94 10.33 -0.21
CA PRO A 113 -3.55 9.24 -0.97
C PRO A 113 -4.89 8.75 -0.41
N LEU A 114 -5.33 9.23 0.77
CA LEU A 114 -6.60 8.76 1.36
C LEU A 114 -7.81 9.13 0.50
N ASP A 115 -7.79 10.27 -0.19
CA ASP A 115 -8.89 10.68 -1.06
C ASP A 115 -9.03 9.74 -2.27
N ASP A 116 -7.90 9.33 -2.86
CA ASP A 116 -7.88 8.35 -3.96
C ASP A 116 -8.37 6.98 -3.48
N LEU A 117 -7.94 6.56 -2.28
CA LEU A 117 -8.37 5.32 -1.67
C LEU A 117 -9.89 5.32 -1.37
N ARG A 118 -10.45 6.48 -0.99
CA ARG A 118 -11.89 6.68 -0.80
C ARG A 118 -12.67 6.44 -2.10
N LEU A 119 -12.12 6.88 -3.23
CA LEU A 119 -12.71 6.67 -4.55
C LEU A 119 -12.63 5.21 -4.98
N LEU A 120 -11.49 4.55 -4.74
CA LEU A 120 -11.29 3.13 -5.07
C LEU A 120 -12.21 2.20 -4.26
N LEU A 121 -12.47 2.53 -3.00
CA LEU A 121 -13.29 1.71 -2.10
C LEU A 121 -14.80 2.07 -2.13
N ASP A 122 -15.16 3.12 -2.87
CA ASP A 122 -16.52 3.67 -2.96
C ASP A 122 -17.17 3.89 -1.58
N GLY A 123 -16.46 4.58 -0.69
CA GLY A 123 -16.97 4.85 0.65
C GLY A 123 -15.97 5.54 1.58
N PRO A 124 -16.42 6.01 2.75
CA PRO A 124 -15.58 6.76 3.67
C PRO A 124 -14.41 5.91 4.21
N VAL A 125 -13.24 6.53 4.31
CA VAL A 125 -12.03 5.90 4.86
C VAL A 125 -11.62 6.58 6.17
N LYS A 126 -11.12 5.80 7.12
CA LYS A 126 -10.57 6.29 8.38
C LYS A 126 -9.13 5.79 8.56
N PRO A 127 -8.14 6.70 8.63
CA PRO A 127 -6.76 6.33 8.90
C PRO A 127 -6.56 5.81 10.32
N VAL A 128 -5.80 4.74 10.47
CA VAL A 128 -5.37 4.13 11.74
C VAL A 128 -3.87 3.87 11.67
N LEU A 129 -3.15 4.25 12.72
CA LEU A 129 -1.73 4.00 12.85
C LEU A 129 -1.46 2.55 13.21
N CYS A 130 -0.55 1.90 12.47
CA CYS A 130 -0.14 0.52 12.69
C CYS A 130 1.38 0.40 12.57
N ASN A 131 1.93 -0.70 13.11
CA ASN A 131 3.36 -0.98 13.02
C ASN A 131 3.77 -1.19 11.57
N ARG A 132 4.97 -0.70 11.21
CA ARG A 132 5.50 -0.83 9.85
C ARG A 132 5.62 -2.29 9.42
N GLU A 133 6.08 -3.14 10.33
CA GLU A 133 6.27 -4.57 10.05
C GLU A 133 4.96 -5.28 9.72
N ASP A 134 3.86 -4.92 10.39
CA ASP A 134 2.55 -5.53 10.15
C ASP A 134 1.98 -5.11 8.79
N ILE A 135 2.12 -3.83 8.43
CA ILE A 135 1.73 -3.33 7.12
C ILE A 135 2.53 -4.06 6.04
N GLN A 136 3.86 -4.11 6.19
CA GLN A 136 4.73 -4.74 5.20
C GLN A 136 4.40 -6.23 5.02
N PHE A 137 4.17 -6.95 6.11
CA PHE A 137 3.76 -8.36 6.08
C PHE A 137 2.50 -8.58 5.24
N ILE A 138 1.49 -7.71 5.36
CA ILE A 138 0.25 -7.83 4.59
C ILE A 138 0.47 -7.52 3.12
N ILE A 139 1.32 -6.53 2.81
CA ILE A 139 1.68 -6.18 1.44
C ILE A 139 2.36 -7.37 0.75
N ASP A 140 3.33 -7.99 1.43
CA ASP A 140 4.09 -9.13 0.90
C ASP A 140 3.16 -10.34 0.69
N THR A 141 2.32 -10.66 1.68
CA THR A 141 1.33 -11.75 1.58
C THR A 141 0.37 -11.54 0.42
N TYR A 142 -0.12 -10.31 0.23
CA TYR A 142 -1.06 -10.00 -0.85
C TYR A 142 -0.39 -10.05 -2.23
N PHE A 143 0.89 -9.66 -2.31
CA PHE A 143 1.67 -9.78 -3.54
C PHE A 143 1.89 -11.24 -3.96
N GLU A 144 2.25 -12.11 -3.01
CA GLU A 144 2.42 -13.55 -3.26
C GLU A 144 1.13 -14.17 -3.80
N GLN A 145 -0.01 -13.91 -3.15
CA GLN A 145 -1.32 -14.42 -3.59
C GLN A 145 -1.70 -13.95 -5.00
N GLN A 146 -1.38 -12.70 -5.36
CA GLN A 146 -1.67 -12.20 -6.70
C GLN A 146 -0.75 -12.82 -7.76
N SER A 147 0.51 -13.07 -7.42
CA SER A 147 1.47 -13.73 -8.30
C SER A 147 1.08 -15.19 -8.57
N GLU A 148 0.64 -15.92 -7.55
CA GLU A 148 0.15 -17.30 -7.69
C GLU A 148 -1.09 -17.35 -8.59
N ASN A 149 -2.07 -16.47 -8.34
CA ASN A 149 -3.27 -16.38 -9.16
C ASN A 149 -2.96 -16.01 -10.62
N ALA A 150 -1.99 -15.10 -10.85
CA ALA A 150 -1.57 -14.75 -12.20
C ALA A 150 -0.91 -15.93 -12.92
N GLY A 151 -0.08 -16.72 -12.22
CA GLY A 151 0.54 -17.94 -12.74
C GLY A 151 -0.50 -18.98 -13.16
N GLU A 152 -1.49 -19.23 -12.32
CA GLU A 152 -2.57 -20.19 -12.63
C GLU A 152 -3.43 -19.75 -13.82
N LEU A 153 -3.69 -18.44 -13.97
CA LEU A 153 -4.41 -17.91 -15.12
C LEU A 153 -3.62 -18.08 -16.42
N ILE A 154 -2.30 -17.88 -16.38
CA ILE A 154 -1.42 -18.10 -17.53
C ILE A 154 -1.39 -19.59 -17.90
N ASP A 155 -1.23 -20.48 -16.93
CA ASP A 155 -1.23 -21.92 -17.17
C ASP A 155 -2.56 -22.40 -17.77
N ASN A 156 -3.70 -21.88 -17.30
CA ASN A 156 -5.01 -22.21 -17.86
C ASN A 156 -5.19 -21.68 -19.30
N ILE A 157 -4.60 -20.54 -19.65
CA ILE A 157 -4.63 -19.99 -21.02
C ILE A 157 -3.66 -20.76 -21.94
N VAL A 158 -2.49 -21.15 -21.45
CA VAL A 158 -1.47 -21.89 -22.21
C VAL A 158 -1.90 -23.34 -22.45
N LEU A 159 -2.54 -23.99 -21.47
CA LEU A 159 -3.01 -25.37 -21.59
C LEU A 159 -4.37 -25.51 -22.29
N GLY A 160 -5.17 -24.43 -22.34
CA GLY A 160 -6.47 -24.40 -23.02
C GLY A 160 -6.43 -23.93 -24.48
N GLY A 161 -5.24 -23.59 -24.99
CA GLY A 161 -5.05 -22.92 -26.28
C GLY A 161 -4.12 -23.68 -27.24
N GLU A 162 -4.36 -24.96 -27.48
CA GLU A 162 -3.92 -25.56 -28.75
C GLU A 162 -4.86 -25.03 -29.84
N GLU A 163 -4.51 -23.90 -30.48
CA GLU A 163 -4.58 -23.68 -31.94
C GLU A 163 -3.91 -22.33 -32.29
N GLU A 164 -2.75 -22.46 -32.97
CA GLU A 164 -2.12 -21.54 -33.92
C GLU A 164 -1.69 -20.12 -33.49
N GLY A 165 -0.37 -19.89 -33.38
CA GLY A 165 0.15 -18.53 -33.46
C GLY A 165 1.59 -18.24 -33.01
N LYS A 166 2.59 -18.95 -33.55
CA LYS A 166 3.99 -18.51 -33.73
C LYS A 166 4.68 -17.81 -32.51
N VAL A 167 5.31 -18.63 -31.67
CA VAL A 167 6.26 -18.20 -30.63
C VAL A 167 7.50 -17.58 -31.29
N HIS A 168 7.66 -16.27 -31.19
CA HIS A 168 8.98 -15.65 -31.37
C HIS A 168 9.74 -15.82 -30.05
N SER A 169 10.68 -16.77 -30.05
CA SER A 169 11.71 -16.87 -29.02
C SER A 169 12.51 -15.56 -29.00
N LEU A 170 12.48 -14.88 -27.87
CA LEU A 170 13.47 -13.87 -27.53
C LEU A 170 14.24 -14.36 -26.31
N ASP A 171 15.34 -15.03 -26.60
CA ASP A 171 16.48 -15.07 -25.71
C ASP A 171 16.96 -13.63 -25.48
N HIS A 172 16.89 -13.12 -24.26
CA HIS A 172 17.99 -12.41 -23.58
C HIS A 172 17.61 -12.21 -22.11
N ALA A 173 18.61 -12.37 -21.24
CA ALA A 173 18.46 -12.28 -19.80
C ALA A 173 17.99 -10.88 -19.37
N GLU A 174 16.72 -10.75 -18.97
CA GLU A 174 16.17 -9.55 -18.34
C GLU A 174 15.55 -9.92 -16.99
N SER A 175 15.73 -9.03 -16.01
CA SER A 175 15.37 -9.24 -14.61
C SER A 175 13.87 -9.55 -14.47
N GLU A 176 13.47 -10.36 -13.49
CA GLU A 176 12.05 -10.74 -13.24
C GLU A 176 11.09 -9.54 -13.15
N ARG A 177 11.61 -8.34 -12.82
CA ARG A 177 10.87 -7.08 -12.82
C ARG A 177 10.54 -6.54 -14.22
N ASP A 178 11.44 -6.64 -15.19
CA ASP A 178 11.20 -6.18 -16.56
C ASP A 178 10.21 -7.10 -17.30
N LEU A 179 10.21 -8.40 -16.96
CA LEU A 179 9.24 -9.36 -17.50
C LEU A 179 7.80 -9.09 -17.05
N LEU A 180 7.61 -8.57 -15.82
CA LEU A 180 6.29 -8.19 -15.30
C LEU A 180 5.73 -6.94 -15.99
N ASP A 181 6.58 -5.95 -16.27
CA ASP A 181 6.18 -4.74 -16.99
C ASP A 181 5.92 -5.03 -18.48
N LEU A 182 6.75 -5.88 -19.12
CA LEU A 182 6.51 -6.37 -20.48
C LEU A 182 5.26 -7.25 -20.60
N ALA A 183 4.98 -8.09 -19.58
CA ALA A 183 3.75 -8.88 -19.53
C ALA A 183 2.51 -8.00 -19.39
N ASN A 184 2.58 -6.93 -18.59
CA ASN A 184 1.50 -5.94 -18.47
C ASN A 184 1.28 -5.19 -19.79
N GLU A 185 2.33 -4.73 -20.47
CA GLU A 185 2.20 -4.10 -21.79
C GLU A 185 1.60 -5.05 -22.83
N ALA A 186 2.05 -6.31 -22.86
CA ALA A 186 1.49 -7.33 -23.74
C ALA A 186 0.00 -7.61 -23.45
N LEU A 187 -0.39 -7.62 -22.17
CA LEU A 187 -1.77 -7.81 -21.73
C LEU A 187 -2.67 -6.63 -22.13
N ILE A 188 -2.16 -5.40 -22.02
CA ILE A 188 -2.86 -4.18 -22.46
C ILE A 188 -3.07 -4.21 -23.98
N ILE A 189 -2.06 -4.58 -24.75
CA ILE A 189 -2.17 -4.70 -26.22
C ILE A 189 -3.20 -5.77 -26.59
N LYS A 190 -3.26 -6.89 -25.87
CA LYS A 190 -4.25 -7.96 -26.09
C LYS A 190 -5.67 -7.50 -25.73
N LEU A 191 -5.83 -6.71 -24.67
CA LEU A 191 -7.10 -6.11 -24.27
C LEU A 191 -7.60 -5.09 -25.30
N ILE A 192 -6.71 -4.25 -25.82
CA ILE A 192 -7.01 -3.28 -26.89
C ILE A 192 -7.42 -4.03 -28.16
N ASN A 193 -6.70 -5.09 -28.54
CA ASN A 193 -7.08 -5.91 -29.70
C ASN A 193 -8.41 -6.64 -29.48
N LEU A 194 -8.76 -7.04 -28.25
CA LEU A 194 -10.07 -7.62 -27.93
C LEU A 194 -11.21 -6.59 -27.98
N ILE A 195 -10.98 -5.34 -27.55
CA ILE A 195 -11.96 -4.26 -27.68
C ILE A 195 -12.18 -3.93 -29.16
N ILE A 196 -11.09 -3.81 -29.94
CA ILE A 196 -11.16 -3.50 -31.37
C ILE A 196 -11.80 -4.68 -32.15
N SER A 197 -11.44 -5.93 -31.86
CA SER A 197 -12.03 -7.11 -32.53
C SER A 197 -13.45 -7.44 -32.07
N GLY A 198 -13.82 -7.05 -30.84
CA GLY A 198 -15.18 -7.16 -30.31
C GLY A 198 -16.19 -6.20 -30.97
N THR A 199 -15.72 -5.21 -31.74
CA THR A 199 -16.59 -4.26 -32.45
C THR A 199 -16.87 -4.66 -33.92
N VAL A 200 -16.45 -5.84 -34.37
CA VAL A 200 -16.65 -6.31 -35.77
C VAL A 200 -17.50 -7.59 -35.85
N LYS A 201 -18.39 -7.84 -34.88
CA LYS A 201 -19.43 -8.87 -35.00
C LYS A 201 -20.75 -8.46 -34.34
N GLU A 202 -21.44 -7.47 -34.91
CA GLU A 202 -22.90 -7.45 -34.86
C GLU A 202 -23.46 -8.10 -36.13
N PRO A 203 -24.22 -9.20 -36.04
CA PRO A 203 -25.08 -9.62 -37.13
C PRO A 203 -26.27 -8.64 -37.22
N VAL A 204 -26.29 -7.81 -38.26
CA VAL A 204 -27.51 -7.11 -38.67
C VAL A 204 -28.49 -8.16 -39.19
N TYR A 205 -29.46 -8.55 -38.36
CA TYR A 205 -30.73 -9.13 -38.81
C TYR A 205 -31.86 -8.41 -38.07
N ASP A 206 -32.50 -7.46 -38.75
CA ASP A 206 -33.92 -7.51 -39.12
C ASP A 206 -34.44 -6.07 -39.42
N ILE A 207 -34.68 -5.77 -40.69
CA ILE A 207 -35.71 -4.81 -41.10
C ILE A 207 -36.45 -5.41 -42.29
N HIS A 208 -37.68 -5.83 -42.05
CA HIS A 208 -38.63 -6.23 -43.08
C HIS A 208 -38.92 -5.09 -44.07
N LEU A 209 -38.63 -5.31 -45.37
CA LEU A 209 -39.58 -5.21 -46.48
C LEU A 209 -39.08 -6.01 -47.70
#